data_AF-A0A0B0N8I4-F1
#
_entry.id   AF-A0A0B0N8I4-F1
#
_cell.length_a   1.000
_cell.length_b   1.000
_cell.length_c   1.000
_cell.angle_alpha   90.00
_cell.angle_beta   90.00
_cell.angle_gamma   90.00
#
_symmetry.space_group_name_H-M   'P 1'
#
loop_
_entity.id
_entity.type
_entity.pdbx_description
1 polymer ?
#
loop_
_entity_poly.entity_id
_entity_poly.type
_entity_poly.pdbx_seq_one_letter_code
_entity_poly.pdbx_strand_id
1 'polypeptide(L)'
;MNMEVEYKEENIKNSRGTMLFTCRCLPSSSSKALVFLCHECGTRLAAAGYAAFGVDYEGHGRSKGARCYINKFQNIVNDCQEFFKSVCELEEYKDKNRFLYGESMGGAAALLLHKHDPSFWNGAVLVAPMCKVNG
;
A
#
# COMPACT_ATOMS: atom_id res chain seq x y z
N MET A 1 -17.89 -19.72 7.55
CA MET A 1 -16.77 -20.27 6.76
C MET A 1 -15.55 -19.45 7.10
N ASN A 2 -14.55 -20.03 7.77
CA ASN A 2 -13.26 -19.36 7.94
C ASN A 2 -12.61 -19.32 6.56
N MET A 3 -12.58 -18.14 5.94
CA MET A 3 -11.78 -17.96 4.73
C MET A 3 -10.32 -17.96 5.18
N GLU A 4 -9.57 -19.00 4.79
CA GLU A 4 -8.13 -19.06 5.00
C GLU A 4 -7.48 -17.89 4.24
N VAL A 5 -6.84 -16.99 4.99
CA VAL A 5 -6.07 -15.87 4.46
C VAL A 5 -4.61 -16.25 4.53
N GLU A 6 -3.91 -16.16 3.41
CA GLU A 6 -2.45 -16.32 3.38
C GLU A 6 -1.80 -14.97 3.72
N TYR A 7 -0.93 -14.97 4.73
CA TYR A 7 -0.15 -13.80 5.11
C TYR A 7 1.33 -14.04 4.79
N LYS A 8 1.94 -13.10 4.07
CA LYS A 8 3.36 -13.11 3.72
C LYS A 8 3.99 -11.76 3.98
N GLU A 9 5.26 -11.80 4.33
CA GLU A 9 6.08 -10.63 4.64
C GLU A 9 7.32 -10.63 3.75
N GLU A 10 7.76 -9.44 3.37
CA GLU A 10 8.97 -9.25 2.59
C GLU A 10 9.66 -7.94 3.00
N ASN A 11 10.97 -7.86 2.77
CA ASN A 11 11.67 -6.59 2.85
C ASN A 11 12.18 -6.22 1.47
N ILE A 12 11.79 -5.05 1.00
CA ILE A 12 12.26 -4.49 -0.27
C ILE A 12 13.24 -3.35 0.00
N LYS A 13 14.11 -3.05 -0.96
CA LYS A 13 15.02 -1.91 -0.87
C LYS A 13 14.49 -0.81 -1.79
N ASN A 14 14.21 0.37 -1.24
CA ASN A 14 13.78 1.51 -2.06
C ASN A 14 14.94 2.11 -2.86
N SER A 15 14.64 3.05 -3.76
CA SER A 15 15.61 3.75 -4.61
C SER A 15 16.70 4.51 -3.84
N ARG A 16 16.49 4.82 -2.56
CA ARG A 16 17.45 5.50 -1.68
C ARG A 16 18.31 4.53 -0.85
N GLY A 17 18.04 3.23 -0.97
CA GLY A 17 18.78 2.17 -0.29
C GLY A 17 18.27 1.83 1.11
N THR A 18 17.14 2.37 1.53
CA THR A 18 16.49 2.02 2.81
C THR A 18 15.66 0.75 2.64
N MET A 19 15.76 -0.16 3.61
CA MET A 19 14.92 -1.37 3.65
C MET A 19 13.53 -1.03 4.17
N LEU A 20 12.52 -1.33 3.37
CA LEU A 20 11.12 -1.19 3.70
C LEU A 20 10.49 -2.56 3.94
N PHE A 21 9.71 -2.65 5.00
CA PHE A 21 8.88 -3.80 5.28
C PHE A 21 7.60 -3.72 4.44
N THR A 22 7.28 -4.82 3.77
CA THR A 22 6.03 -5.00 3.04
C THR A 22 5.32 -6.26 3.53
N CYS A 23 4.01 -6.25 3.40
CA CYS A 23 3.18 -7.39 3.72
C CYS A 23 2.12 -7.58 2.65
N ARG A 24 1.68 -8.83 2.49
CA ARG A 24 0.53 -9.17 1.66
C ARG A 24 -0.38 -10.13 2.40
N CYS A 25 -1.66 -9.84 2.33
CA CYS A 25 -2.76 -10.62 2.86
C CYS A 25 -3.57 -11.09 1.62
N LEU A 26 -3.54 -12.38 1.30
CA LEU A 26 -4.13 -12.94 0.08
C LEU A 26 -5.32 -13.85 0.40
N PRO A 27 -6.39 -13.82 -0.42
CA PRO A 27 -7.47 -14.79 -0.33
C PRO A 27 -6.99 -16.19 -0.78
N SER A 28 -7.64 -17.25 -0.30
CA SER A 28 -7.39 -18.63 -0.73
C SER A 28 -7.80 -18.95 -2.18
N SER A 29 -8.52 -18.05 -2.84
CA SER A 29 -8.96 -18.17 -4.24
C SER A 29 -8.57 -16.92 -5.06
N SER A 30 -8.91 -16.88 -6.35
CA SER A 30 -8.57 -15.73 -7.21
C SER A 30 -9.13 -14.42 -6.64
N SER A 31 -8.29 -13.39 -6.58
CA SER A 31 -8.68 -12.09 -6.02
C SER A 31 -9.67 -11.35 -6.92
N LYS A 32 -10.64 -10.67 -6.29
CA LYS A 32 -11.62 -9.81 -6.97
C LYS A 32 -10.98 -8.55 -7.54
N ALA A 33 -10.03 -7.99 -6.80
CA ALA A 33 -9.24 -6.81 -7.12
C ALA A 33 -8.03 -6.73 -6.19
N LEU A 34 -7.14 -5.79 -6.48
CA LEU A 34 -5.99 -5.44 -5.65
C LEU A 34 -6.34 -4.24 -4.78
N VAL A 35 -5.97 -4.27 -3.50
CA VAL A 35 -6.08 -3.15 -2.58
C VAL A 35 -4.72 -2.84 -2.00
N PHE A 36 -4.25 -1.62 -2.23
CA PHE A 36 -2.94 -1.17 -1.79
C PHE A 36 -3.10 -0.25 -0.58
N LEU A 37 -2.61 -0.71 0.56
CA LEU A 37 -2.72 -0.07 1.85
C LEU A 37 -1.48 0.77 2.14
N CYS A 38 -1.75 2.04 2.36
CA CYS A 38 -0.80 3.01 2.88
C CYS A 38 -0.77 2.88 4.42
N HIS A 39 0.07 1.97 4.97
CA HIS A 39 0.42 1.76 6.41
C HIS A 39 -0.02 0.42 7.07
N GLU A 40 -0.90 -0.42 6.49
CA GLU A 40 -1.44 -1.62 7.19
C GLU A 40 -1.50 -2.89 6.31
N CYS A 41 -1.65 -4.09 6.91
CA CYS A 41 -2.06 -5.31 6.16
C CYS A 41 -3.57 -5.54 6.25
N GLY A 42 -4.20 -5.70 5.10
CA GLY A 42 -5.65 -5.85 4.98
C GLY A 42 -6.17 -7.27 5.18
N THR A 43 -5.97 -7.93 6.32
CA THR A 43 -6.45 -9.31 6.55
C THR A 43 -7.97 -9.44 6.34
N ARG A 44 -8.74 -8.43 6.76
CA ARG A 44 -10.21 -8.39 6.52
C ARG A 44 -10.56 -8.24 5.05
N LEU A 45 -9.75 -7.52 4.27
CA LEU A 45 -9.92 -7.39 2.82
C LEU A 45 -9.64 -8.72 2.12
N ALA A 46 -8.59 -9.42 2.54
CA ALA A 46 -8.28 -10.78 2.08
C ALA A 46 -9.41 -11.76 2.39
N ALA A 47 -9.94 -11.73 3.61
CA ALA A 47 -11.11 -12.52 3.99
C ALA A 47 -12.39 -12.13 3.22
N ALA A 48 -12.43 -10.98 2.55
CA ALA A 48 -13.51 -10.57 1.66
C ALA A 48 -13.24 -10.88 0.18
N GLY A 49 -12.09 -11.48 -0.15
CA GLY A 49 -11.70 -11.89 -1.50
C GLY A 49 -10.81 -10.88 -2.25
N TYR A 50 -10.19 -9.92 -1.58
CA TYR A 50 -9.28 -8.93 -2.19
C TYR A 50 -7.83 -9.23 -1.88
N ALA A 51 -6.93 -9.14 -2.85
CA ALA A 51 -5.50 -9.21 -2.56
C ALA A 51 -5.05 -7.87 -1.96
N ALA A 52 -4.62 -7.88 -0.71
CA ALA A 52 -4.24 -6.68 0.03
C ALA A 52 -2.74 -6.60 0.22
N PHE A 53 -2.14 -5.46 -0.12
CA PHE A 53 -0.69 -5.21 -0.06
C PHE A 53 -0.41 -3.97 0.76
N GLY A 54 0.46 -4.09 1.76
CA GLY A 54 0.85 -2.99 2.63
C GLY A 54 2.34 -2.71 2.58
N VAL A 55 2.73 -1.46 2.78
CA VAL A 55 4.12 -1.03 2.97
C VAL A 55 4.22 -0.15 4.20
N ASP A 56 5.19 -0.44 5.05
CA ASP A 56 5.60 0.45 6.12
C ASP A 56 6.50 1.54 5.55
N TYR A 57 6.22 2.79 5.88
CA TYR A 57 7.05 3.91 5.44
C TYR A 57 8.43 3.88 6.08
N GLU A 58 9.41 4.49 5.43
CA GLU A 58 10.69 4.79 6.06
C GLU A 58 10.48 5.46 7.43
N GLY A 59 11.16 4.93 8.46
CA GLY A 59 11.02 5.37 9.85
C GLY A 59 9.75 4.91 10.58
N HIS A 60 8.86 4.14 9.94
CA HIS A 60 7.59 3.67 10.51
C HIS A 60 7.54 2.14 10.58
N GLY A 61 6.73 1.62 11.51
CA GLY A 61 6.51 0.18 11.68
C GLY A 61 7.82 -0.61 11.80
N ARG A 62 8.03 -1.52 10.85
CA ARG A 62 9.20 -2.41 10.74
C ARG A 62 10.21 -1.97 9.69
N SER A 63 9.88 -0.96 8.89
CA SER A 63 10.81 -0.34 7.95
C SER A 63 11.97 0.34 8.67
N LYS A 64 13.13 0.38 8.01
CA LYS A 64 14.32 1.08 8.51
C LYS A 64 14.17 2.60 8.37
N GLY A 65 15.08 3.35 9.00
CA GLY A 65 15.08 4.81 9.06
C GLY A 65 14.97 5.33 10.49
N ALA A 66 15.17 6.63 10.67
CA ALA A 66 14.96 7.29 11.95
C ALA A 66 13.46 7.26 12.30
N ARG A 67 13.14 6.87 13.55
CA ARG A 67 11.75 6.64 13.97
C ARG A 67 10.90 7.90 13.81
N CYS A 68 9.75 7.75 13.15
CA CYS A 68 8.80 8.82 12.85
C CYS A 68 9.40 10.02 12.09
N TYR A 69 10.53 9.83 11.41
CA TYR A 69 11.18 10.89 10.65
C TYR A 69 10.84 10.78 9.17
N ILE A 70 10.18 11.80 8.65
CA ILE A 70 9.85 11.94 7.23
C ILE A 70 10.61 13.15 6.70
N ASN A 71 11.70 12.90 5.96
CA ASN A 71 12.50 13.97 5.36
C ASN A 71 11.71 14.72 4.28
N LYS A 72 11.04 13.99 3.38
CA LYS A 72 10.18 14.53 2.32
C LYS A 72 8.97 13.62 2.15
N PHE A 73 7.76 14.18 2.23
CA PHE A 73 6.53 13.38 2.05
C PHE A 73 6.49 12.68 0.69
N GLN A 74 7.03 13.31 -0.35
CA GLN A 74 7.11 12.71 -1.69
C GLN A 74 7.90 11.39 -1.71
N ASN A 75 8.85 11.17 -0.79
CA ASN A 75 9.55 9.90 -0.70
C ASN A 75 8.60 8.75 -0.35
N ILE A 76 7.63 9.00 0.53
CA ILE A 76 6.59 8.02 0.87
C ILE A 76 5.76 7.67 -0.35
N VAL A 77 5.31 8.70 -1.09
CA VAL A 77 4.51 8.53 -2.30
C VAL A 77 5.27 7.74 -3.36
N ASN A 78 6.57 8.05 -3.56
CA ASN A 78 7.40 7.35 -4.53
C ASN A 78 7.64 5.89 -4.14
N ASP A 79 7.97 5.61 -2.88
CA ASP A 79 8.18 4.25 -2.39
C ASP A 79 6.92 3.39 -2.54
N CYS A 80 5.75 3.95 -2.19
CA CYS A 80 4.47 3.28 -2.39
C CYS A 80 4.20 3.04 -3.87
N GLN A 81 4.46 4.01 -4.74
CA GLN A 81 4.23 3.87 -6.18
C GLN A 81 5.12 2.78 -6.79
N GLU A 82 6.41 2.79 -6.47
CA GLU A 82 7.38 1.79 -6.95
C GLU A 82 6.93 0.38 -6.55
N PHE A 83 6.61 0.18 -5.27
CA PHE A 83 6.16 -1.12 -4.78
C PHE A 83 4.80 -1.54 -5.34
N PHE A 84 3.79 -0.66 -5.34
CA PHE A 84 2.45 -1.04 -5.80
C PHE A 84 2.41 -1.32 -7.30
N LYS A 85 3.17 -0.56 -8.11
CA LYS A 85 3.28 -0.83 -9.55
C LYS A 85 4.01 -2.13 -9.84
N SER A 86 5.09 -2.46 -9.10
CA SER A 86 5.78 -3.74 -9.29
C SER A 86 4.89 -4.95 -8.96
N VAL A 87 4.01 -4.83 -7.96
CA VAL A 87 2.97 -5.85 -7.70
C VAL A 87 2.01 -5.96 -8.89
N CYS A 88 1.57 -4.84 -9.47
CA CYS A 88 0.65 -4.86 -10.63
C CYS A 88 1.26 -5.48 -11.89
N GLU A 89 2.59 -5.57 -12.00
CA GLU A 89 3.31 -6.17 -13.12
C GLU A 89 3.39 -7.70 -13.03
N LEU A 90 3.06 -8.30 -11.88
CA LEU A 90 3.02 -9.74 -11.73
C LEU A 90 1.90 -10.34 -12.60
N GLU A 91 2.21 -11.42 -13.33
CA GLU A 91 1.26 -12.05 -14.27
C GLU A 91 -0.05 -12.50 -13.58
N GLU A 92 -0.01 -12.89 -12.30
CA GLU A 92 -1.20 -13.25 -11.52
C GLU A 92 -2.17 -12.08 -11.25
N TYR A 93 -1.68 -10.83 -11.36
CA TYR A 93 -2.42 -9.61 -11.07
C TYR A 93 -2.64 -8.73 -12.30
N LYS A 94 -2.23 -9.20 -13.47
CA LYS A 94 -2.48 -8.55 -14.74
C LYS A 94 -3.98 -8.32 -14.94
N ASP A 95 -4.33 -7.13 -15.43
CA ASP A 95 -5.70 -6.69 -15.69
C ASP A 95 -6.66 -6.65 -14.48
N LYS A 96 -6.17 -6.87 -13.25
CA LYS A 96 -6.97 -6.70 -12.04
C LYS A 96 -7.23 -5.22 -11.76
N ASN A 97 -8.44 -4.92 -11.28
CA ASN A 97 -8.75 -3.57 -10.80
C ASN A 97 -7.86 -3.22 -9.59
N ARG A 98 -7.39 -1.97 -9.55
CA ARG A 98 -6.41 -1.45 -8.59
C ARG A 98 -7.05 -0.36 -7.75
N PHE A 99 -7.14 -0.59 -6.44
CA PHE A 99 -7.69 0.37 -5.49
C PHE A 99 -6.65 0.79 -4.47
N LEU A 100 -6.63 2.08 -4.14
CA LEU A 100 -5.85 2.62 -3.04
C LEU A 100 -6.68 2.65 -1.76
N TYR A 101 -6.06 2.38 -0.62
CA TYR A 101 -6.66 2.53 0.70
C TYR A 101 -5.71 3.31 1.60
N GLY A 102 -6.22 4.33 2.29
CA GLY A 102 -5.42 5.12 3.21
C GLY A 102 -6.22 5.74 4.34
N GLU A 103 -5.69 5.62 5.56
CA GLU A 103 -6.19 6.31 6.75
C GLU A 103 -5.26 7.47 7.14
N SER A 104 -5.81 8.60 7.59
CA SER A 104 -5.01 9.71 8.15
C SER A 104 -3.89 10.14 7.20
N MET A 105 -2.62 10.07 7.62
CA MET A 105 -1.46 10.34 6.76
C MET A 105 -1.41 9.43 5.53
N GLY A 106 -1.80 8.15 5.66
CA GLY A 106 -1.91 7.23 4.54
C GLY A 106 -3.00 7.65 3.54
N GLY A 107 -4.05 8.34 3.99
CA GLY A 107 -5.05 8.95 3.12
C GLY A 107 -4.46 10.06 2.24
N ALA A 108 -3.55 10.87 2.78
CA ALA A 108 -2.80 11.86 2.01
C ALA A 108 -1.87 11.18 0.98
N ALA A 109 -1.18 10.10 1.37
CA ALA A 109 -0.35 9.32 0.46
C ALA A 109 -1.18 8.72 -0.68
N ALA A 110 -2.34 8.11 -0.38
CA ALA A 110 -3.26 7.57 -1.37
C ALA A 110 -3.78 8.65 -2.35
N LEU A 111 -4.13 9.83 -1.85
CA LEU A 111 -4.55 10.95 -2.70
C LEU A 111 -3.44 11.40 -3.66
N LEU A 112 -2.20 11.52 -3.17
CA LEU A 112 -1.06 11.92 -3.99
C LEU A 112 -0.66 10.84 -5.00
N LEU A 113 -0.74 9.55 -4.63
CA LEU A 113 -0.56 8.43 -5.56
C LEU A 113 -1.60 8.46 -6.69
N HIS A 114 -2.87 8.66 -6.34
CA HIS A 114 -3.94 8.77 -7.33
C HIS A 114 -3.72 9.98 -8.25
N LYS A 115 -3.35 11.13 -7.69
CA LYS A 115 -3.09 12.36 -8.47
C LYS A 115 -1.89 12.22 -9.40
N HIS A 116 -0.88 11.44 -9.02
CA HIS A 116 0.31 11.20 -9.82
C HIS A 116 0.01 10.43 -11.11
N ASP A 117 -0.92 9.46 -11.08
CA ASP A 117 -1.33 8.67 -12.25
C ASP A 117 -2.84 8.37 -12.23
N PRO A 118 -3.70 9.35 -12.56
CA PRO A 118 -5.14 9.24 -12.36
C PRO A 118 -5.82 8.13 -13.17
N SER A 119 -5.25 7.77 -14.33
CA SER A 119 -5.78 6.71 -15.19
C SER A 119 -5.35 5.30 -14.77
N PHE A 120 -4.29 5.18 -13.97
CA PHE A 120 -3.80 3.88 -13.54
C PHE A 120 -4.67 3.27 -12.44
N TRP A 121 -5.17 4.10 -11.51
CA TRP A 121 -5.98 3.63 -10.39
C TRP A 121 -7.47 3.60 -10.74
N ASN A 122 -8.16 2.53 -10.34
CA ASN A 122 -9.60 2.40 -10.55
C ASN A 122 -10.43 3.10 -9.46
N GLY A 123 -9.80 3.42 -8.32
CA GLY A 123 -10.43 4.19 -7.25
C GLY A 123 -9.59 4.24 -5.98
N ALA A 124 -10.09 4.98 -4.99
CA ALA A 124 -9.47 5.11 -3.67
C ALA A 124 -10.54 5.08 -2.56
N VAL A 125 -10.19 4.47 -1.42
CA VAL A 125 -10.95 4.48 -0.18
C VAL A 125 -10.15 5.27 0.86
N LEU A 126 -10.75 6.35 1.37
CA LEU A 126 -10.09 7.30 2.26
C LEU A 126 -10.81 7.34 3.60
N VAL A 127 -10.08 7.07 4.69
CA VAL A 127 -10.60 7.09 6.06
C VAL A 127 -9.94 8.24 6.81
N ALA A 128 -10.72 9.24 7.21
CA ALA A 128 -10.22 10.43 7.91
C ALA A 128 -8.90 11.00 7.31
N PRO A 129 -8.82 11.27 5.99
CA PRO A 129 -7.57 11.62 5.34
C PRO A 129 -6.99 12.94 5.86
N MET A 130 -5.66 12.99 6.00
CA MET A 130 -4.93 14.22 6.31
C MET A 130 -4.95 15.15 5.09
N CYS A 131 -5.94 16.03 5.02
CA CYS A 131 -6.10 16.96 3.90
C CYS A 131 -5.33 18.28 4.08
N LYS A 132 -4.95 18.62 5.32
CA LYS A 132 -4.24 19.85 5.65
C LYS A 132 -3.38 19.63 6.88
N VAL A 133 -2.16 20.14 6.83
CA VAL A 133 -1.34 20.38 8.02
C VAL A 133 -1.26 21.89 8.16
N ASN A 134 -1.77 22.44 9.27
CA ASN A 134 -1.52 23.83 9.58
C ASN A 134 -0.08 23.91 10.11
N GLY A 135 0.79 24.54 9.33
CA GLY A 135 2.13 24.96 9.74
C GLY A 135 2.20 26.47 9.83
#